data_AF-D1P7U7-F1
#
_entry.id   AF-D1P7U7-F1
#
_cell.length_a   1.000
_cell.length_b   1.000
_cell.length_c   1.000
_cell.angle_alpha   90.00
_cell.angle_beta   90.00
_cell.angle_gamma   90.00
#
_symmetry.space_group_name_H-M   'P 1'
#
loop_
_entity.id
_entity.type
_entity.pdbx_description
1 polymer ?
#
loop_
_entity_poly.entity_id
_entity_poly.type
_entity_poly.pdbx_seq_one_letter_code
_entity_poly.pdbx_strand_id
1 'polypeptide(L)'
;MNQAIQFPDREEWDPLLNKVRFPVLVNGMLAECIISDTLLFNRYGNKETSLMLFQTYRWDIEEEFETLIEQGLDNGNNFYELLEDK
;
A
#
# COMPACT_ATOMS: atom_id res chain seq x y z
N MET A 1 -3.22 13.55 -7.61
CA MET A 1 -3.78 13.13 -8.92
C MET A 1 -2.69 13.16 -9.97
N ASN A 2 -1.75 12.24 -9.83
CA ASN A 2 -0.78 11.98 -10.86
C ASN A 2 -1.39 10.94 -11.81
N GLN A 3 -1.77 11.36 -13.04
CA GLN A 3 -2.39 10.45 -14.01
C GLN A 3 -1.50 9.24 -14.38
N ALA A 4 -0.21 9.30 -14.05
CA ALA A 4 0.74 8.23 -14.27
C ALA A 4 0.64 7.09 -13.25
N ILE A 5 0.04 7.32 -12.08
CA ILE A 5 -0.06 6.33 -10.99
C ILE A 5 -1.52 5.90 -10.89
N GLN A 6 -1.77 4.59 -10.97
CA GLN A 6 -3.12 4.03 -10.88
C GLN A 6 -3.10 2.85 -9.92
N PHE A 7 -4.06 2.80 -9.02
CA PHE A 7 -4.26 1.70 -8.08
C PHE A 7 -5.50 0.89 -8.48
N PRO A 8 -5.34 -0.28 -9.12
CA PRO A 8 -6.47 -1.17 -9.39
C PRO A 8 -7.14 -1.63 -8.09
N ASP A 9 -8.45 -1.83 -8.15
CA ASP A 9 -9.27 -2.35 -7.05
C ASP A 9 -9.06 -3.88 -6.90
N ARG A 10 -7.84 -4.27 -6.51
CA ARG A 10 -7.44 -5.66 -6.30
C ARG A 10 -6.43 -5.78 -5.17
N GLU A 11 -6.91 -5.85 -3.94
CA GLU A 11 -6.11 -6.11 -2.76
C GLU A 11 -6.25 -7.56 -2.30
N GLU A 12 -5.16 -8.12 -1.78
CA GLU A 12 -5.11 -9.47 -1.24
C GLU A 12 -4.38 -9.44 0.11
N TRP A 13 -4.88 -10.22 1.06
CA TRP A 13 -4.19 -10.46 2.32
C TRP A 13 -3.17 -11.59 2.14
N ASP A 14 -1.90 -11.34 2.47
CA ASP A 14 -0.86 -12.35 2.55
C ASP A 14 -0.69 -12.81 4.02
N PRO A 15 -1.21 -14.00 4.39
CA PRO A 15 -1.12 -14.51 5.76
C PRO A 15 0.29 -14.97 6.14
N LEU A 16 1.20 -15.20 5.18
CA LEU A 16 2.57 -15.61 5.47
C LEU A 16 3.42 -14.42 5.93
N LEU A 17 3.13 -13.23 5.39
CA LEU A 17 3.85 -12.01 5.71
C LEU A 17 3.10 -11.10 6.69
N ASN A 18 1.82 -11.38 6.94
CA ASN A 18 0.89 -10.51 7.66
C ASN A 18 0.81 -9.11 7.02
N LYS A 19 0.62 -9.08 5.71
CA LYS A 19 0.57 -7.83 4.93
C LYS A 19 -0.60 -7.81 3.97
N VAL A 20 -1.16 -6.63 3.74
CA VAL A 20 -2.03 -6.39 2.60
C VAL A 20 -1.15 -6.04 1.40
N ARG A 21 -1.42 -6.69 0.28
CA ARG A 21 -0.77 -6.47 -1.01
C ARG A 21 -1.79 -5.97 -2.01
N PHE A 22 -1.41 -5.01 -2.84
CA PHE A 22 -2.27 -4.49 -3.89
C PHE A 22 -1.42 -3.94 -5.04
N PRO A 23 -1.88 -4.04 -6.30
CA PRO A 23 -1.10 -3.61 -7.44
C PRO A 23 -1.10 -2.08 -7.55
N VAL A 24 -0.05 -1.57 -8.19
CA VAL A 24 0.01 -0.20 -8.70
C VAL A 24 0.56 -0.23 -10.13
N LEU A 25 -0.01 0.60 -10.99
CA LEU A 25 0.52 0.87 -12.32
C LEU A 25 1.22 2.22 -12.30
N VAL A 26 2.52 2.24 -12.56
CA VAL A 26 3.33 3.46 -12.64
C VAL A 26 3.77 3.63 -14.10
N ASN A 27 3.26 4.64 -14.78
CA ASN A 27 3.42 4.82 -16.23
C ASN A 27 3.08 3.55 -17.04
N GLY A 28 2.08 2.79 -16.58
CA GLY A 28 1.65 1.53 -17.18
C GLY A 28 2.51 0.30 -16.84
N MET A 29 3.56 0.44 -16.02
CA MET A 29 4.34 -0.68 -15.50
C MET A 29 3.75 -1.20 -14.19
N LEU A 30 3.61 -2.51 -14.07
CA LEU A 30 3.01 -3.16 -12.89
C LEU A 30 4.04 -3.37 -11.77
N ALA A 31 3.75 -2.80 -10.61
CA ALA A 31 4.44 -3.04 -9.35
C ALA A 31 3.43 -3.45 -8.25
N GLU A 32 3.95 -3.84 -7.10
CA GLU A 32 3.15 -4.25 -5.94
C GLU A 32 3.35 -3.29 -4.76
N CYS A 33 2.27 -2.77 -4.18
CA CYS A 33 2.30 -2.05 -2.91
C CYS A 33 2.02 -3.01 -1.76
N ILE A 34 2.74 -2.81 -0.65
CA ILE A 34 2.71 -3.70 0.50
C ILE A 34 2.59 -2.87 1.78
N ILE A 35 1.60 -3.18 2.62
CA ILE A 35 1.43 -2.56 3.93
C ILE A 35 1.22 -3.63 5.01
N SER A 36 1.95 -3.52 6.13
CA SER A 36 1.83 -4.48 7.22
C SER A 36 0.54 -4.29 8.02
N ASP A 37 0.06 -5.39 8.60
CA ASP A 37 -1.05 -5.33 9.57
C ASP A 37 -0.72 -4.47 10.78
N THR A 38 0.52 -4.52 11.24
CA THR A 38 1.00 -3.78 12.40
C THR A 38 0.90 -2.28 12.14
N LEU A 39 1.29 -1.81 10.95
CA LEU A 39 1.13 -0.41 10.56
C LEU A 39 -0.35 -0.01 10.45
N LEU A 40 -1.18 -0.86 9.83
CA LEU A 40 -2.62 -0.63 9.75
C LEU A 40 -3.28 -0.53 11.13
N PHE A 41 -2.94 -1.45 12.03
CA PHE A 41 -3.48 -1.49 13.39
C PHE A 41 -3.00 -0.33 14.24
N ASN A 42 -1.74 0.08 14.09
CA ASN A 42 -1.20 1.24 14.79
C ASN A 42 -1.89 2.54 14.35
N ARG A 43 -2.25 2.67 13.07
CA ARG A 43 -2.89 3.87 12.51
C ARG A 43 -4.40 3.91 12.74
N TYR A 44 -5.09 2.79 12.52
CA TYR A 44 -6.55 2.75 12.42
C TYR A 44 -7.22 1.92 13.53
N GLY A 45 -6.41 1.33 14.42
CA GLY A 45 -6.87 0.42 15.47
C GLY A 45 -6.98 -1.03 15.00
N ASN A 46 -7.23 -1.94 15.94
CA ASN A 46 -7.17 -3.39 15.72
C ASN A 46 -8.52 -4.12 15.89
N LYS A 47 -9.63 -3.39 15.71
CA LYS A 47 -10.98 -3.95 15.88
C LYS A 47 -11.45 -4.75 14.67
N GLU A 48 -10.96 -4.38 13.49
CA GLU A 48 -11.31 -4.97 12.21
C GLU A 48 -10.10 -5.73 11.63
N THR A 49 -10.33 -6.52 10.57
CA THR A 49 -9.23 -7.18 9.87
C THR A 49 -8.39 -6.18 9.08
N SER A 50 -7.12 -6.49 8.84
CA SER A 50 -6.20 -5.64 8.07
C SER A 50 -6.75 -5.31 6.68
N LEU A 51 -7.44 -6.27 6.03
CA LEU A 51 -8.06 -6.05 4.71
C LEU A 51 -9.22 -5.05 4.80
N MET A 52 -10.08 -5.16 5.82
CA MET A 52 -11.18 -4.22 6.03
C MET A 52 -10.67 -2.82 6.37
N LEU A 53 -9.62 -2.71 7.19
CA LEU A 53 -8.98 -1.45 7.50
C LEU A 53 -8.39 -0.82 6.23
N PHE A 54 -7.67 -1.60 5.42
CA PHE A 54 -7.16 -1.14 4.15
C PHE A 54 -8.27 -0.61 3.25
N GLN A 55 -9.38 -1.34 3.08
CA GLN A 55 -10.51 -0.91 2.27
C GLN A 55 -11.17 0.37 2.80
N THR A 56 -11.30 0.48 4.12
CA THR A 56 -11.93 1.64 4.78
C THR A 56 -11.11 2.91 4.59
N TYR A 57 -9.78 2.79 4.69
CA TYR A 57 -8.82 3.90 4.63
C TYR A 57 -8.02 3.91 3.32
N ARG A 58 -8.56 3.29 2.27
CA ARG A 58 -7.85 3.05 1.00
C ARG A 58 -7.32 4.34 0.38
N TRP A 59 -8.11 5.39 0.43
CA TRP A 59 -7.76 6.69 -0.14
C TRP A 59 -6.55 7.30 0.55
N ASP A 60 -6.55 7.37 1.89
CA ASP A 60 -5.40 7.87 2.66
C ASP A 60 -4.13 7.04 2.38
N ILE A 61 -4.27 5.71 2.32
CA ILE A 61 -3.15 4.80 2.07
C ILE A 61 -2.61 5.00 0.64
N GLU A 62 -3.48 5.09 -0.37
CA GLU A 62 -3.09 5.32 -1.77
C GLU A 62 -2.40 6.68 -1.96
N GLU A 63 -2.81 7.74 -1.25
CA GLU A 63 -2.14 9.03 -1.28
C GLU A 63 -0.70 8.97 -0.72
N GLU A 64 -0.48 8.17 0.33
CA GLU A 64 0.87 7.94 0.87
C GLU A 64 1.75 7.15 -0.11
N PHE A 65 1.19 6.14 -0.76
CA PHE A 65 1.91 5.41 -1.81
C PHE A 65 2.17 6.27 -3.05
N GLU A 66 1.23 7.11 -3.48
CA GLU A 66 1.45 8.10 -4.56
C GLU A 66 2.68 8.95 -4.22
N THR A 67 2.73 9.49 -3.00
CA THR A 67 3.85 10.30 -2.50
C THR A 67 5.17 9.53 -2.48
N LEU A 68 5.18 8.29 -1.98
CA LEU A 68 6.37 7.44 -1.92
C LEU A 68 6.94 7.15 -3.33
N ILE A 69 6.05 6.80 -4.27
CA ILE A 69 6.40 6.49 -5.66
C ILE A 69 6.94 7.74 -6.36
N GLU A 70 6.30 8.89 -6.18
CA GLU A 70 6.73 10.16 -6.77
C GLU A 70 8.11 10.61 -6.29
N GLN A 71 8.45 10.32 -5.03
CA GLN A 71 9.77 10.62 -4.48
C GLN A 71 10.87 9.70 -5.03
N GLY A 72 10.51 8.68 -5.81
CA GLY A 72 11.46 7.73 -6.36
C GLY A 72 12.14 6.89 -5.28
N LEU A 73 11.48 6.69 -4.13
CA LEU A 73 11.94 5.80 -3.05
C LEU A 73 11.75 4.31 -3.41
N ASP A 74 12.01 4.00 -4.68
CA ASP A 74 12.10 2.65 -5.21
C ASP A 74 13.50 2.12 -4.90
N ASN A 75 13.60 1.13 -4.00
CA ASN A 75 14.88 0.51 -3.67
C ASN A 75 15.39 -0.45 -4.77
N GLY A 76 14.93 -0.30 -6.02
CA GLY A 76 15.24 -1.19 -7.15
C GLY A 76 14.44 -2.49 -7.14
N ASN A 77 13.39 -2.58 -6.32
CA ASN A 77 12.51 -3.74 -6.22
C ASN A 77 11.18 -3.41 -6.88
N ASN A 78 10.55 -4.39 -7.56
CA ASN A 78 9.23 -4.21 -8.21
C ASN A 78 8.06 -4.06 -7.19
N PHE A 79 8.35 -3.60 -5.97
CA PHE A 79 7.38 -3.38 -4.92
C PHE A 79 7.71 -2.14 -4.08
N TYR A 80 6.65 -1.53 -3.56
CA TYR A 80 6.66 -0.38 -2.66
C TYR A 80 6.16 -0.81 -1.29
N GLU A 81 6.80 -0.34 -0.22
CA GLU A 81 6.41 -0.67 1.14
C GLU A 81 6.42 0.58 2.03
N LEU A 82 5.33 0.80 2.75
CA LEU A 82 5.28 1.81 3.81
C LEU A 82 5.94 1.23 5.07
N LEU A 83 6.99 1.89 5.53
CA LEU A 83 7.69 1.55 6.76
C LEU A 83 7.10 2.34 7.93
N GLU A 84 7.12 1.75 9.13
CA GLU A 84 6.81 2.49 10.35
C GLU A 84 7.83 3.62 10.54
N ASP A 85 7.33 4.85 10.74
CA ASP A 85 8.17 5.99 11.16
C ASP A 85 8.69 5.65 12.56
N LYS A 86 10.01 5.55 12.70
CA LYS A 86 10.68 5.13 13.96
C LYS A 86 10.80 6.25 14.97
#